data_AF-X6MZ49-F1
#
_entry.id   AF-X6MZ49-F1
#
_cell.length_a   1.000
_cell.length_b   1.000
_cell.length_c   1.000
_cell.angle_alpha   90.00
_cell.angle_beta   90.00
_cell.angle_gamma   90.00
#
_symmetry.space_group_name_H-M   'P 1'
#
loop_
_entity.id
_entity.type
_entity.pdbx_description
1 polymer ?
#
loop_
_entity_poly.entity_id
_entity_poly.type
_entity_poly.pdbx_seq_one_letter_code
_entity_poly.pdbx_strand_id
1 'polypeptide(L)'
;MIKSDMNITAKTRGISQKEFLLIYTTVYNMCLQKTPGNYAEQLYNKYHETIKDYLVHYTKAKLQHCKERLGSIENEYFLIELVKQYRHYKFFAKWLIETFRYLDQHFISRTKKLPLREIASYEFYQEIFMNLRKEC
;
A
#
# COMPACT_ATOMS: atom_id res chain seq x y z
N MET A 1 33.64 -22.51 -5.08
CA MET A 1 32.51 -23.45 -4.95
C MET A 1 31.21 -22.66 -4.87
N ILE A 2 30.53 -22.53 -6.00
CA ILE A 2 29.21 -21.91 -6.11
C ILE A 2 28.19 -22.98 -5.70
N LYS A 3 27.41 -22.72 -4.65
CA LYS A 3 26.10 -23.35 -4.48
C LYS A 3 25.06 -22.25 -4.53
N SER A 4 24.60 -22.04 -5.75
CA SER A 4 23.35 -21.40 -6.09
C SER A 4 22.22 -22.31 -5.62
N ASP A 5 21.46 -21.88 -4.61
CA ASP A 5 20.13 -22.43 -4.34
C ASP A 5 19.24 -21.28 -3.87
N MET A 6 19.09 -20.26 -4.71
CA MET A 6 18.01 -19.28 -4.58
C MET A 6 16.78 -19.82 -5.33
N ASN A 7 16.18 -20.85 -4.76
CA ASN A 7 14.87 -21.36 -5.18
C ASN A 7 13.79 -20.40 -4.67
N ILE A 8 13.63 -19.25 -5.33
CA ILE A 8 12.49 -18.35 -5.14
C ILE A 8 11.77 -18.19 -6.47
N THR A 9 11.03 -19.22 -6.86
CA THR A 9 9.92 -19.08 -7.80
C THR A 9 8.73 -19.89 -7.32
N ALA A 10 8.19 -19.53 -6.16
CA ALA A 10 6.76 -19.69 -5.98
C ALA A 10 6.12 -18.70 -6.96
N LYS A 11 5.67 -19.20 -8.12
CA LYS A 11 4.94 -18.43 -9.12
C LYS A 11 3.68 -17.89 -8.45
N THR A 12 3.74 -16.68 -7.92
CA THR A 12 2.60 -16.03 -7.28
C THR A 12 1.54 -15.84 -8.35
N ARG A 13 0.47 -16.63 -8.28
CA ARG A 13 -0.67 -16.50 -9.19
C ARG A 13 -1.26 -15.10 -8.98
N GLY A 14 -1.20 -14.26 -10.01
CA GLY A 14 -1.88 -12.97 -10.00
C GLY A 14 -3.40 -13.15 -9.92
N ILE A 15 -4.10 -12.11 -9.46
CA ILE A 15 -5.56 -12.07 -9.41
C ILE A 15 -6.11 -12.09 -10.85
N SER A 16 -6.96 -13.06 -11.17
CA SER A 16 -7.64 -13.14 -12.46
C SER A 16 -8.70 -12.05 -12.60
N GLN A 17 -9.10 -11.74 -13.84
CA GLN A 17 -10.16 -10.76 -14.09
C GLN A 17 -11.48 -11.12 -13.38
N LYS A 18 -11.83 -12.41 -13.31
CA LYS A 18 -13.04 -12.89 -12.61
C LYS A 18 -12.95 -12.66 -11.11
N GLU A 19 -11.80 -12.94 -10.49
CA GLU A 19 -11.58 -12.68 -9.07
C GLU A 19 -11.60 -11.18 -8.78
N PHE A 20 -10.96 -10.36 -9.61
CA PHE A 20 -10.99 -8.91 -9.45
C PHE A 20 -12.42 -8.37 -9.55
N LEU A 21 -13.21 -8.82 -10.53
CA LEU A 21 -14.60 -8.43 -10.69
C LEU A 21 -15.42 -8.80 -9.45
N LEU A 22 -15.23 -10.01 -8.90
CA LEU A 22 -15.92 -10.45 -7.69
C LEU A 22 -15.59 -9.56 -6.49
N ILE A 23 -14.32 -9.19 -6.30
CA ILE A 23 -13.89 -8.28 -5.24
C ILE A 23 -14.52 -6.90 -5.44
N TYR A 24 -14.44 -6.35 -6.65
CA TYR A 24 -15.02 -5.05 -6.99
C TYR A 24 -16.53 -5.02 -6.74
N THR A 25 -17.27 -6.04 -7.20
CA THR A 25 -18.72 -6.17 -6.99
C THR A 25 -19.05 -6.29 -5.50
N THR A 26 -18.23 -7.00 -4.72
CA THR A 26 -18.40 -7.07 -3.25
C THR A 26 -18.30 -5.69 -2.62
N VAL A 27 -17.23 -4.94 -2.92
CA VAL A 27 -17.02 -3.58 -2.41
C VAL A 27 -18.17 -2.66 -2.82
N TYR A 28 -18.57 -2.72 -4.09
CA TYR A 28 -19.70 -1.97 -4.62
C TYR A 28 -20.99 -2.24 -3.84
N ASN A 29 -21.34 -3.51 -3.63
CA ASN A 29 -22.53 -3.91 -2.89
C ASN A 29 -22.47 -3.45 -1.42
N MET A 30 -21.32 -3.56 -0.76
CA MET A 30 -21.11 -3.09 0.61
C MET A 30 -21.33 -1.59 0.76
N CYS A 31 -21.01 -0.79 -0.26
CA CYS A 31 -21.25 0.66 -0.25
C CYS A 31 -22.72 1.04 -0.57
N LEU A 32 -23.51 0.14 -1.18
CA LEU A 32 -24.89 0.42 -1.59
C LEU A 32 -25.97 -0.05 -0.61
N GLN A 33 -25.61 -0.91 0.35
CA GLN A 33 -26.55 -1.37 1.36
C GLN A 33 -27.13 -0.19 2.16
N LYS A 34 -28.45 -0.23 2.41
CA LYS A 34 -29.15 0.78 3.23
C LYS A 34 -28.70 0.66 4.68
N THR A 35 -28.70 1.77 5.41
CA THR A 35 -28.44 1.83 6.86
C THR A 35 -29.27 0.75 7.58
N PRO A 36 -28.70 -0.04 8.50
CA PRO A 36 -27.37 0.10 9.14
C PRO A 36 -26.18 -0.53 8.38
N GLY A 37 -26.38 -1.10 7.19
CA GLY A 37 -25.34 -1.82 6.44
C GLY A 37 -24.47 -0.98 5.50
N ASN A 38 -24.46 0.36 5.61
CA ASN A 38 -23.59 1.17 4.77
C ASN A 38 -22.14 1.11 5.29
N TYR A 39 -21.31 0.30 4.65
CA TYR A 39 -19.92 0.07 5.06
C TYR A 39 -18.94 1.09 4.46
N ALA A 40 -19.39 2.08 3.69
CA ALA A 40 -18.49 2.97 2.96
C ALA A 40 -17.47 3.69 3.87
N GLU A 41 -17.91 4.21 5.01
CA GLU A 41 -17.02 4.85 5.97
C GLU A 41 -16.03 3.86 6.61
N GLN A 42 -16.49 2.67 6.95
CA GLN A 42 -15.63 1.64 7.55
C GLN A 42 -14.57 1.17 6.55
N LEU A 43 -14.93 1.01 5.27
CA LEU A 43 -13.99 0.67 4.21
C LEU A 43 -12.97 1.78 3.96
N TYR A 44 -13.39 3.05 4.01
CA TYR A 44 -12.49 4.19 3.92
C TYR A 44 -11.45 4.20 5.05
N ASN A 45 -11.92 4.06 6.30
CA ASN A 45 -11.02 4.00 7.46
C ASN A 45 -10.08 2.79 7.36
N LYS A 46 -10.61 1.63 6.94
CA LYS A 46 -9.82 0.42 6.81
C LYS A 46 -8.75 0.50 5.73
N TYR A 47 -9.03 1.19 4.62
CA TYR A 47 -8.03 1.50 3.61
C TYR A 47 -6.86 2.30 4.19
N HIS A 48 -7.16 3.34 4.98
CA HIS A 48 -6.15 4.17 5.61
C HIS A 48 -5.25 3.35 6.56
N GLU A 49 -5.86 2.56 7.45
CA GLU A 49 -5.14 1.61 8.31
C GLU A 49 -4.24 0.67 7.51
N THR A 50 -4.80 0.04 6.46
CA THR A 50 -4.08 -0.94 5.64
C THR A 50 -2.85 -0.32 4.94
N ILE A 51 -2.98 0.90 4.44
CA ILE A 51 -1.86 1.64 3.85
C ILE A 51 -0.77 1.87 4.90
N LYS A 52 -1.15 2.35 6.08
CA LYS A 52 -0.21 2.64 7.16
C LYS A 52 0.49 1.37 7.65
N ASP A 53 -0.25 0.29 7.87
CA ASP A 53 0.27 -1.01 8.30
C ASP A 53 1.28 -1.57 7.30
N TYR A 54 0.99 -1.48 6.00
CA TYR A 54 1.94 -1.89 4.97
C TYR A 54 3.26 -1.10 5.04
N LEU A 55 3.17 0.22 5.21
CA LEU A 55 4.36 1.07 5.31
C LEU A 55 5.18 0.76 6.55
N VAL A 56 4.54 0.65 7.72
CA VAL A 56 5.20 0.41 9.00
C VAL A 56 5.79 -1.00 9.08
N HIS A 57 5.00 -2.03 8.77
CA HIS A 57 5.42 -3.41 9.00
C HIS A 57 6.25 -4.00 7.85
N TYR A 58 6.08 -3.52 6.62
CA TYR A 58 6.82 -4.05 5.48
C TYR A 58 7.91 -3.08 5.01
N THR A 59 7.52 -1.87 4.60
CA THR A 59 8.46 -0.94 3.95
C THR A 59 9.53 -0.46 4.92
N LYS A 60 9.14 0.04 6.09
CA LYS A 60 10.06 0.55 7.12
C LYS A 60 10.96 -0.56 7.66
N ALA A 61 10.41 -1.75 7.91
CA ALA A 61 11.20 -2.91 8.34
C ALA A 61 12.29 -3.28 7.32
N LYS A 62 11.97 -3.30 6.02
CA LYS A 62 12.95 -3.57 4.95
C LYS A 62 14.02 -2.50 4.87
N LEU A 63 13.66 -1.22 4.98
CA LEU A 63 14.62 -0.13 4.96
C LEU A 63 15.52 -0.13 6.19
N GLN A 64 14.96 -0.39 7.38
CA GLN A 64 15.72 -0.48 8.62
C GLN A 64 16.77 -1.60 8.56
N HIS A 65 16.38 -2.80 8.11
CA HIS A 65 17.32 -3.90 7.91
C HIS A 65 18.39 -3.57 6.85
N CYS A 66 18.03 -2.82 5.79
CA CYS A 66 19.01 -2.35 4.80
C CYS A 66 20.01 -1.37 5.42
N LYS A 67 19.53 -0.41 6.21
CA LYS A 67 20.35 0.56 6.95
C LYS A 67 21.32 -0.14 7.89
N GLU A 68 20.84 -1.07 8.71
CA GLU A 68 21.68 -1.84 9.65
C GLU A 68 22.81 -2.59 8.94
N ARG A 69 22.52 -3.16 7.77
CA ARG A 69 23.53 -3.85 6.96
C ARG A 69 24.54 -2.91 6.31
N LEU A 70 24.13 -1.70 5.91
CA LEU A 70 24.98 -0.74 5.20
C LEU A 70 25.71 0.24 6.14
N GLY A 71 25.26 0.39 7.38
CA GLY A 71 25.84 1.28 8.39
C GLY A 71 25.50 2.78 8.22
N SER A 72 24.95 3.19 7.08
CA SER A 72 24.54 4.58 6.82
C SER A 72 23.43 4.65 5.77
N ILE A 73 22.59 5.69 5.86
CA ILE A 73 21.54 6.03 4.88
C ILE A 73 22.08 6.78 3.66
N GLU A 74 23.28 7.36 3.75
CA GLU A 74 23.93 8.10 2.65
C GLU A 74 24.51 7.17 1.58
N ASN A 75 24.50 5.87 1.85
CA ASN A 75 24.98 4.86 0.92
C ASN A 75 24.05 4.77 -0.31
N GLU A 76 24.61 4.78 -1.53
CA GLU A 76 23.83 4.68 -2.77
C GLU A 76 22.93 3.43 -2.83
N TYR A 77 23.36 2.32 -2.23
CA TYR A 77 22.57 1.09 -2.18
C TYR A 77 21.32 1.24 -1.30
N PHE A 78 21.34 2.15 -0.33
CA PHE A 78 20.16 2.49 0.47
C PHE A 78 19.11 3.21 -0.40
N LEU A 79 19.54 4.18 -1.22
CA LEU A 79 18.65 4.88 -2.15
C LEU A 79 18.03 3.92 -3.17
N ILE A 80 18.81 2.96 -3.68
CA ILE A 80 18.31 1.92 -4.60
C ILE A 80 17.22 1.08 -3.91
N GLU A 81 17.44 0.66 -2.66
CA GLU A 81 16.43 -0.11 -1.92
C GLU A 81 15.20 0.74 -1.59
N LEU A 82 15.35 2.04 -1.27
CA LEU A 82 14.24 2.97 -1.07
C LEU A 82 13.36 3.09 -2.31
N VAL A 83 13.96 3.31 -3.49
CA VAL A 83 13.22 3.41 -4.75
C VAL A 83 12.51 2.09 -5.06
N LYS A 84 13.15 0.96 -4.79
CA LYS A 84 12.55 -0.37 -4.97
C LYS A 84 11.34 -0.58 -4.05
N GLN A 85 11.45 -0.24 -2.77
CA GLN A 85 10.31 -0.35 -1.84
C GLN A 85 9.18 0.62 -2.17
N TYR A 86 9.49 1.84 -2.62
CA TYR A 86 8.48 2.76 -3.13
C TYR A 86 7.73 2.18 -4.34
N ARG A 87 8.40 1.48 -5.26
CA ARG A 87 7.75 0.82 -6.40
C ARG A 87 6.80 -0.31 -5.96
N HIS A 88 7.21 -1.11 -4.98
CA HIS A 88 6.34 -2.15 -4.40
C HIS A 88 5.10 -1.54 -3.74
N TYR A 89 5.30 -0.51 -2.90
CA TYR A 89 4.22 0.23 -2.27
C TYR A 89 3.27 0.85 -3.31
N LYS A 90 3.81 1.52 -4.32
CA LYS A 90 3.02 2.15 -5.39
C LYS A 90 2.15 1.13 -6.13
N PHE A 91 2.68 -0.07 -6.38
CA PHE A 91 1.90 -1.15 -6.98
C PHE A 91 0.77 -1.61 -6.05
N PHE A 92 1.07 -1.85 -4.77
CA PHE A 92 0.09 -2.23 -3.75
C PHE A 92 -1.03 -1.18 -3.59
N ALA A 93 -0.67 0.09 -3.40
CA ALA A 93 -1.61 1.19 -3.26
C ALA A 93 -2.50 1.35 -4.51
N LYS A 94 -1.91 1.22 -5.72
CA LYS A 94 -2.68 1.24 -6.96
C LYS A 94 -3.73 0.13 -6.98
N TRP A 95 -3.37 -1.10 -6.62
CA TRP A 95 -4.32 -2.21 -6.57
C TRP A 95 -5.49 -1.95 -5.62
N LEU A 96 -5.22 -1.39 -4.44
CA LEU A 96 -6.27 -1.02 -3.50
C LEU A 96 -7.15 0.11 -4.03
N ILE A 97 -6.58 1.18 -4.57
CA ILE A 97 -7.34 2.30 -5.15
C ILE A 97 -8.28 1.82 -6.26
N GLU A 98 -7.80 0.93 -7.14
CA GLU A 98 -8.63 0.36 -8.20
C GLU A 98 -9.77 -0.50 -7.66
N THR A 99 -9.51 -1.26 -6.59
CA THR A 99 -10.52 -2.07 -5.91
C THR A 99 -11.60 -1.20 -5.24
N PHE A 100 -11.19 -0.09 -4.64
CA PHE A 100 -12.07 0.85 -3.95
C PHE A 100 -12.52 2.03 -4.83
N ARG A 101 -12.41 1.94 -6.16
CA ARG A 101 -12.74 3.07 -7.07
C ARG A 101 -14.16 3.61 -6.87
N TYR A 102 -15.14 2.74 -6.61
CA TYR A 102 -16.51 3.17 -6.34
C TYR A 102 -16.61 4.05 -5.09
N LEU A 103 -15.88 3.68 -4.03
CA LEU A 103 -15.80 4.44 -2.79
C LEU A 103 -15.21 5.84 -3.04
N ASP A 104 -14.11 5.90 -3.79
CA ASP A 104 -13.40 7.14 -4.16
C ASP A 104 -14.29 8.08 -5.00
N GLN A 105 -15.04 7.52 -5.96
CA GLN A 105 -15.90 8.32 -6.84
C GLN A 105 -17.19 8.81 -6.16
N HIS A 106 -17.83 8.01 -5.31
CA HIS A 106 -19.17 8.32 -4.81
C HIS A 106 -19.20 8.74 -3.34
N PHE A 107 -18.54 7.99 -2.46
CA PHE A 107 -18.58 8.29 -1.03
C PHE A 107 -17.71 9.50 -0.69
N ILE A 108 -16.46 9.51 -1.18
CA ILE A 108 -15.52 10.60 -0.90
C ILE A 108 -16.01 11.91 -1.52
N SER A 109 -16.50 11.88 -2.76
CA SER A 109 -17.09 13.05 -3.43
C SER A 109 -18.25 13.67 -2.64
N ARG A 110 -19.12 12.85 -2.04
CA ARG A 110 -20.26 13.31 -1.23
C ARG A 110 -19.86 13.83 0.15
N THR A 111 -18.83 13.24 0.76
CA THR A 111 -18.43 13.52 2.15
C THR A 111 -17.28 14.53 2.27
N LYS A 112 -16.69 14.96 1.15
CA LYS A 112 -15.53 15.87 1.09
C LYS A 112 -14.31 15.36 1.89
N LYS A 113 -14.18 14.04 2.03
CA LYS A 113 -12.99 13.40 2.61
C LYS A 113 -11.82 13.46 1.61
N LEU A 114 -10.62 13.10 2.06
CA LEU A 114 -9.45 13.05 1.18
C LEU A 114 -9.56 11.88 0.19
N PRO A 115 -9.18 12.06 -1.08
CA PRO A 115 -9.09 10.97 -2.05
C PRO A 115 -8.12 9.87 -1.61
N LEU A 116 -8.40 8.62 -1.96
CA LEU A 116 -7.58 7.47 -1.56
C LEU A 116 -6.11 7.60 -2.02
N ARG A 117 -5.90 8.21 -3.19
CA ARG A 117 -4.56 8.49 -3.73
C ARG A 117 -3.78 9.51 -2.90
N GLU A 118 -4.46 10.52 -2.37
CA GLU A 118 -3.82 11.54 -1.54
C GLU A 118 -3.41 10.94 -0.20
N ILE A 119 -4.29 10.14 0.42
CA ILE A 119 -3.96 9.39 1.64
C ILE A 119 -2.73 8.52 1.42
N ALA A 120 -2.68 7.73 0.34
CA ALA A 120 -1.52 6.90 0.05
C ALA A 120 -0.22 7.72 -0.09
N SER A 121 -0.28 8.83 -0.83
CA SER A 121 0.90 9.68 -1.03
C SER A 121 1.35 10.34 0.27
N TYR A 122 0.40 10.83 1.07
CA TYR A 122 0.63 11.45 2.36
C TYR A 122 1.24 10.45 3.36
N GLU A 123 0.67 9.26 3.49
CA GLU A 123 1.17 8.24 4.43
C GLU A 123 2.59 7.79 4.07
N PHE A 124 2.90 7.58 2.78
CA PHE A 124 4.28 7.27 2.38
C PHE A 124 5.25 8.40 2.78
N TYR A 125 4.84 9.64 2.54
CA TYR A 125 5.65 10.80 2.89
C TYR A 125 5.89 10.91 4.40
N GLN A 126 4.86 10.74 5.22
CA GLN A 126 4.97 10.84 6.67
C GLN A 126 5.72 9.66 7.28
N GLU A 127 5.35 8.43 6.92
CA GLU A 127 5.87 7.23 7.59
C GLU A 127 7.28 6.85 7.10
N ILE A 128 7.64 7.23 5.87
CA ILE A 128 8.96 6.90 5.30
C ILE A 128 9.84 8.14 5.18
N PHE A 129 9.48 9.10 4.31
CA PHE A 129 10.37 10.23 4.00
C PHE A 129 10.68 11.11 5.20
N MET A 130 9.67 11.51 5.97
CA MET A 130 9.89 12.37 7.13
C MET A 130 10.66 11.68 8.24
N ASN A 131 10.52 10.36 8.38
CA ASN A 131 11.32 9.59 9.33
C ASN A 131 12.78 9.50 8.87
N LEU A 132 13.03 9.22 7.59
CA LEU A 132 14.40 9.21 7.04
C LEU A 132 15.08 10.58 7.15
N ARG A 133 14.34 11.68 6.90
CA ARG A 133 14.90 13.04 7.00
C ARG A 133 15.35 13.41 8.42
N LYS A 134 14.73 12.83 9.46
CA LYS A 134 15.16 13.06 10.86
C LYS A 134 16.45 12.33 11.21
N GLU A 135 16.84 11.35 10.39
CA GLU A 135 18.02 10.51 10.58
C GLU A 135 19.22 10.96 9.71
N CYS A 136 19.01 11.95 8.83
CA CYS A 136 20.07 12.69 8.13
C CYS A 136 20.59 13.82 9.02
#